data_AF-A0A5C8G4C6-F1
#
_entry.id   AF-A0A5C8G4C6-F1
#
_cell.length_a   1.000
_cell.length_b   1.000
_cell.length_c   1.000
_cell.angle_alpha   90.00
_cell.angle_beta   90.00
_cell.angle_gamma   90.00
#
_symmetry.space_group_name_H-M   'P 1'
#
loop_
_entity.id
_entity.type
_entity.pdbx_description
1 polymer ?
#
loop_
_entity_poly.entity_id
_entity_poly.type
_entity_poly.pdbx_seq_one_letter_code
_entity_poly.pdbx_strand_id
1 'polypeptide(L)'
;MLLNTKLLRKYNIKELLLDYKINKDRRKFMDQDCFNYIFNSKVKFIKPKYNYMRTICDYDRDSLDKYFECDTSEYIVILHLVWFKPWDENVVEAKYFYDFWKYYQYTDYFKNNPIWAINKISEQKVKYLENSINTKLEDIDNKNIQFINNINQKLKELDDRINILENYNCERYSGNWIKFFGIYNNSNYIFIYIFFIKFTIKINEKNINKLAWWIPVRKWRDNFRSKMLNI
;
A
#
# COMPACT_ATOMS: atom_id res chain seq x y z
N MET A 1 -42.53 -6.49 7.11
CA MET A 1 -43.32 -7.27 6.14
C MET A 1 -44.68 -6.61 5.96
N LEU A 2 -45.25 -6.61 4.75
CA LEU A 2 -46.64 -6.23 4.51
C LEU A 2 -47.47 -7.51 4.40
N LEU A 3 -48.39 -7.73 5.34
CA LEU A 3 -49.10 -9.00 5.49
C LEU A 3 -50.53 -8.91 4.98
N ASN A 4 -50.92 -9.81 4.08
CA ASN A 4 -52.32 -9.97 3.69
C ASN A 4 -53.08 -10.78 4.74
N THR A 5 -53.53 -10.10 5.80
CA THR A 5 -54.13 -10.77 6.97
C THR A 5 -55.41 -11.56 6.64
N LYS A 6 -56.14 -11.19 5.57
CA LYS A 6 -57.29 -11.95 5.08
C LYS A 6 -56.87 -13.34 4.59
N LEU A 7 -55.82 -13.42 3.78
CA LEU A 7 -55.28 -14.70 3.31
C LEU A 7 -54.61 -15.48 4.43
N LEU A 8 -53.92 -14.81 5.35
CA LEU A 8 -53.30 -15.47 6.51
C LEU A 8 -54.34 -16.22 7.35
N ARG A 9 -55.51 -15.60 7.59
CA ARG A 9 -56.63 -16.24 8.30
C ARG A 9 -57.27 -17.36 7.47
N LYS A 10 -57.55 -17.11 6.18
CA LYS A 10 -58.17 -18.09 5.28
C LYS A 10 -57.38 -19.41 5.21
N TYR A 11 -56.06 -19.32 5.21
CA TYR A 11 -55.18 -20.48 5.07
C TYR A 11 -54.55 -20.95 6.39
N ASN A 12 -55.07 -20.48 7.53
CA ASN A 12 -54.64 -20.93 8.85
C ASN A 12 -53.11 -20.87 9.05
N ILE A 13 -52.50 -19.77 8.59
CA ILE A 13 -51.04 -19.66 8.49
C ILE A 13 -50.36 -19.71 9.86
N LYS A 14 -51.00 -19.21 10.91
CA LYS A 14 -50.45 -19.23 12.27
C LYS A 14 -50.14 -20.67 12.70
N GLU A 15 -51.05 -21.59 12.43
CA GLU A 15 -50.98 -22.99 12.80
C GLU A 15 -49.90 -23.69 11.99
N LEU A 16 -49.74 -23.35 10.71
CA LEU A 16 -48.63 -23.83 9.88
C LEU A 16 -47.26 -23.34 10.37
N LEU A 17 -47.18 -22.09 10.83
CA LEU A 17 -45.93 -21.54 11.40
C LEU A 17 -45.59 -22.21 12.73
N LEU A 18 -46.59 -22.48 13.58
CA LEU A 18 -46.41 -23.18 14.85
C LEU A 18 -46.01 -24.65 14.63
N ASP A 19 -46.68 -25.34 13.72
CA ASP A 19 -46.33 -26.71 13.33
C ASP A 19 -44.88 -26.78 12.82
N TYR A 20 -44.48 -25.84 11.95
CA TYR A 20 -43.10 -25.72 11.51
C TYR A 20 -42.14 -25.56 12.69
N LYS A 21 -42.45 -24.64 13.61
CA LYS A 21 -41.57 -24.34 14.77
C LYS A 21 -41.40 -25.56 15.68
N ILE A 22 -42.48 -26.29 15.94
CA ILE A 22 -42.49 -27.47 16.83
C ILE A 22 -41.76 -28.65 16.17
N ASN A 23 -42.06 -28.92 14.89
CA ASN A 23 -41.71 -30.19 14.26
C ASN A 23 -40.48 -30.11 13.33
N LYS A 24 -40.08 -28.91 12.90
CA LYS A 24 -39.06 -28.74 11.84
C LYS A 24 -37.97 -27.73 12.16
N ASP A 25 -38.12 -26.87 13.16
CA ASP A 25 -37.15 -25.80 13.39
C ASP A 25 -35.93 -26.25 14.21
N ARG A 26 -34.83 -26.45 13.49
CA ARG A 26 -33.46 -26.57 14.03
C ARG A 26 -32.48 -25.64 13.27
N ARG A 27 -32.97 -24.56 12.64
CA ARG A 27 -32.21 -23.79 11.63
C ARG A 27 -31.66 -22.47 12.18
N LYS A 28 -30.65 -21.93 11.46
CA LYS A 28 -29.78 -20.82 11.90
C LYS A 28 -30.51 -19.47 12.06
N PHE A 29 -31.56 -19.20 11.28
CA PHE A 29 -32.25 -17.90 11.27
C PHE A 29 -33.70 -17.98 11.80
N MET A 30 -34.00 -18.99 12.62
CA MET A 30 -35.22 -19.10 13.43
C MET A 30 -36.52 -18.82 12.64
N ASP A 31 -37.23 -17.74 13.00
CA ASP A 31 -38.51 -17.34 12.42
C ASP A 31 -38.39 -16.87 10.97
N GLN A 32 -37.27 -16.25 10.57
CA GLN A 32 -37.03 -15.87 9.17
C GLN A 32 -37.02 -17.10 8.26
N ASP A 33 -36.37 -18.18 8.70
CA ASP A 33 -36.35 -19.44 7.95
C ASP A 33 -37.75 -20.09 7.92
N CYS A 34 -38.50 -20.01 9.01
CA CYS A 34 -39.89 -20.46 9.08
C CYS A 34 -40.76 -19.74 8.04
N PHE A 35 -40.68 -18.41 7.98
CA PHE A 35 -41.40 -17.61 7.00
C PHE A 35 -41.00 -17.96 5.57
N ASN A 36 -39.71 -18.08 5.27
CA ASN A 36 -39.24 -18.46 3.93
C ASN A 36 -39.76 -19.83 3.49
N TYR A 37 -39.86 -20.80 4.42
CA TYR A 37 -40.38 -22.13 4.11
C TYR A 37 -41.89 -22.09 3.84
N ILE A 38 -42.68 -21.51 4.75
CA ILE A 38 -44.15 -21.49 4.65
C ILE A 38 -44.62 -20.63 3.47
N PHE A 39 -43.98 -19.48 3.26
CA PHE A 39 -44.33 -18.53 2.21
C PHE A 39 -43.57 -18.73 0.90
N ASN A 40 -42.84 -19.83 0.75
CA ASN A 40 -42.15 -20.13 -0.51
C ASN A 40 -43.14 -20.02 -1.69
N SER A 41 -42.72 -19.32 -2.73
CA SER A 41 -43.48 -18.94 -3.93
C SER A 41 -44.81 -18.18 -3.70
N LYS A 42 -45.03 -17.63 -2.50
CA LYS A 42 -46.25 -16.89 -2.10
C LYS A 42 -45.97 -15.47 -1.63
N VAL A 43 -44.76 -14.95 -1.90
CA VAL A 43 -44.33 -13.59 -1.54
C VAL A 43 -44.22 -12.72 -2.78
N LYS A 44 -44.51 -11.42 -2.60
CA LYS A 44 -44.11 -10.39 -3.55
C LYS A 44 -42.90 -9.68 -2.97
N PHE A 45 -41.80 -9.64 -3.71
CA PHE A 45 -40.62 -8.90 -3.30
C PHE A 45 -40.86 -7.40 -3.45
N ILE A 46 -40.32 -6.63 -2.50
CA ILE A 46 -40.33 -5.17 -2.51
C ILE A 46 -38.91 -4.66 -2.72
N LYS A 47 -38.79 -3.44 -3.25
CA LYS A 47 -37.48 -2.81 -3.46
C LYS A 47 -36.68 -2.73 -2.15
N PRO A 48 -35.34 -2.88 -2.17
CA PRO A 48 -34.49 -2.81 -0.98
C PRO A 48 -34.63 -1.53 -0.16
N LYS A 49 -34.98 -0.38 -0.78
CA LYS A 49 -35.18 0.89 -0.06
C LYS A 49 -36.23 0.86 1.05
N TYR A 50 -37.14 -0.12 1.03
CA TYR A 50 -38.19 -0.32 2.05
C TYR A 50 -37.78 -1.29 3.17
N ASN A 51 -36.55 -1.80 3.13
CA ASN A 51 -35.95 -2.60 4.19
C ASN A 51 -34.42 -2.56 4.02
N TYR A 52 -33.85 -1.36 3.94
CA TYR A 52 -32.44 -1.16 3.61
C TYR A 52 -31.60 -1.57 4.82
N MET A 53 -30.87 -2.67 4.70
CA MET A 53 -29.96 -3.16 5.74
C MET A 53 -28.57 -2.59 5.50
N ARG A 54 -27.88 -2.16 6.56
CA ARG A 54 -26.50 -1.63 6.45
C ARG A 54 -25.61 -2.60 5.65
N THR A 55 -25.66 -3.88 5.97
CA THR A 55 -24.85 -4.96 5.36
C THR A 55 -25.08 -5.16 3.86
N ILE A 56 -26.08 -4.50 3.26
CA ILE A 56 -26.22 -4.47 1.80
C ILE A 56 -24.99 -3.77 1.17
N CYS A 57 -24.33 -2.84 1.86
CA CYS A 57 -23.12 -2.20 1.34
C CYS A 57 -21.90 -3.13 1.24
N ASP A 58 -21.97 -4.33 1.81
CA ASP A 58 -20.88 -5.31 1.76
C ASP A 58 -20.87 -6.08 0.42
N TYR A 59 -21.93 -5.95 -0.38
CA TYR A 59 -22.06 -6.56 -1.70
C TYR A 59 -21.76 -5.56 -2.81
N ASP A 60 -21.27 -6.09 -3.93
CA ASP A 60 -21.16 -5.34 -5.19
C ASP A 60 -22.53 -4.81 -5.64
N ARG A 61 -22.55 -3.53 -6.05
CA ARG A 61 -23.78 -2.83 -6.42
C ARG A 61 -24.40 -3.40 -7.69
N ASP A 62 -23.59 -3.68 -8.71
CA ASP A 62 -24.10 -4.19 -9.99
C ASP A 62 -24.79 -5.54 -9.81
N SER A 63 -24.23 -6.39 -8.95
CA SER A 63 -24.81 -7.68 -8.57
C SER A 63 -26.13 -7.52 -7.82
N LEU A 64 -26.22 -6.55 -6.90
CA LEU A 64 -27.46 -6.27 -6.17
C LEU A 64 -28.55 -5.72 -7.08
N ASP A 65 -28.21 -4.76 -7.93
CA ASP A 65 -29.15 -4.13 -8.85
C ASP A 65 -29.73 -5.16 -9.83
N LYS A 66 -28.87 -6.07 -10.31
CA LYS A 66 -29.29 -7.21 -11.15
C LYS A 66 -30.20 -8.18 -10.40
N TYR A 67 -29.90 -8.51 -9.14
CA TYR A 67 -30.69 -9.45 -8.35
C TYR A 67 -32.08 -8.90 -8.00
N PHE A 68 -32.15 -7.64 -7.60
CA PHE A 68 -33.41 -6.98 -7.22
C PHE A 68 -34.15 -6.34 -8.40
N GLU A 69 -33.54 -6.34 -9.59
CA GLU A 69 -34.04 -5.69 -10.80
C GLU A 69 -34.42 -4.22 -10.54
N CYS A 70 -33.57 -3.51 -9.78
CA CYS A 70 -33.79 -2.10 -9.43
C CYS A 70 -32.49 -1.38 -9.09
N ASP A 71 -32.48 -0.05 -9.22
CA ASP A 71 -31.38 0.79 -8.73
C ASP A 71 -31.38 0.82 -7.18
N THR A 72 -30.38 0.18 -6.57
CA THR A 72 -30.22 0.14 -5.12
C THR A 72 -29.59 1.41 -4.53
N SER A 73 -29.21 2.37 -5.37
CA SER A 73 -28.78 3.71 -4.96
C SER A 73 -29.94 4.69 -4.73
N GLU A 74 -31.18 4.29 -5.06
CA GLU A 74 -32.39 5.05 -4.75
C GLU A 74 -32.45 5.46 -3.26
N TYR A 75 -33.11 6.59 -2.98
CA TYR A 75 -33.32 7.09 -1.62
C TYR A 75 -33.91 6.01 -0.69
N ILE A 76 -33.30 5.88 0.50
CA ILE A 76 -33.70 4.92 1.53
C ILE A 76 -34.95 5.42 2.25
N VAL A 77 -36.02 4.61 2.24
CA VAL A 77 -37.28 4.92 2.91
C VAL A 77 -37.33 4.31 4.32
N ILE A 78 -36.87 3.07 4.47
CA ILE A 78 -36.80 2.37 5.76
C ILE A 78 -35.39 1.83 5.93
N LEU A 79 -34.70 2.35 6.94
CA LEU A 79 -33.41 1.86 7.39
C LEU A 79 -33.60 0.78 8.44
N HIS A 80 -33.08 -0.42 8.16
CA HIS A 80 -33.11 -1.55 9.07
C HIS A 80 -31.72 -1.79 9.67
N LEU A 81 -31.59 -1.43 10.95
CA LEU A 81 -30.36 -1.54 11.75
C LEU A 81 -30.20 -2.95 12.34
N VAL A 82 -29.91 -3.91 11.46
CA VAL A 82 -29.60 -5.31 11.81
C VAL A 82 -28.17 -5.45 12.34
N TRP A 83 -27.95 -6.43 13.21
CA TRP A 83 -26.68 -6.71 13.91
C TRP A 83 -26.25 -5.61 14.88
N PHE A 84 -25.81 -4.47 14.36
CA PHE A 84 -25.26 -3.38 15.17
C PHE A 84 -26.36 -2.40 15.55
N LYS A 85 -26.44 -2.09 16.84
CA LYS A 85 -27.41 -1.14 17.35
C LYS A 85 -26.74 0.22 17.55
N PRO A 86 -27.33 1.33 17.07
CA PRO A 86 -26.72 2.65 17.23
C PRO A 86 -26.55 3.10 18.68
N TRP A 87 -27.27 2.49 19.63
CA TRP A 87 -27.16 2.76 21.05
C TRP A 87 -26.15 1.87 21.78
N ASP A 88 -25.42 1.01 21.05
CA ASP A 88 -24.35 0.17 21.61
C ASP A 88 -23.03 0.96 21.66
N GLU A 89 -22.38 0.94 22.82
CA GLU A 89 -21.11 1.63 23.09
C GLU A 89 -19.92 1.11 22.28
N ASN A 90 -20.02 -0.10 21.73
CA ASN A 90 -19.00 -0.69 20.89
C ASN A 90 -19.18 -0.37 19.40
N VAL A 91 -20.32 0.24 19.03
CA VAL A 91 -20.59 0.62 17.64
C VAL A 91 -20.06 2.03 17.40
N VAL A 92 -18.85 2.06 16.88
CA VAL A 92 -18.16 3.29 16.49
C VAL A 92 -18.51 3.57 15.02
N GLU A 93 -19.60 4.31 14.83
CA GLU A 93 -20.06 4.82 13.53
C GLU A 93 -20.42 3.76 12.47
N ALA A 94 -21.57 3.10 12.67
CA ALA A 94 -22.25 2.45 11.56
C ALA A 94 -22.77 3.51 10.56
N LYS A 95 -22.66 3.25 9.24
CA LYS A 95 -23.37 4.02 8.21
C LYS A 95 -24.81 4.28 8.67
N TYR A 96 -25.25 5.56 8.67
CA TYR A 96 -26.54 6.06 9.17
C TYR A 96 -26.72 6.19 10.70
N PHE A 97 -25.62 6.17 11.46
CA PHE A 97 -25.62 6.40 12.91
C PHE A 97 -26.23 7.75 13.31
N TYR A 98 -25.82 8.83 12.67
CA TYR A 98 -26.34 10.17 12.98
C TYR A 98 -27.81 10.33 12.58
N ASP A 99 -28.28 9.62 11.55
CA ASP A 99 -29.69 9.59 11.18
C ASP A 99 -30.54 9.01 12.30
N PHE A 100 -30.11 7.89 12.91
CA PHE A 100 -30.82 7.31 14.06
C PHE A 100 -30.94 8.32 15.20
N TRP A 101 -29.83 8.91 15.63
CA TRP A 101 -29.84 9.84 16.76
C TRP A 101 -30.60 11.14 16.47
N LYS A 102 -30.58 11.61 15.23
CA LYS A 102 -31.42 12.73 14.78
C LYS A 102 -32.89 12.44 15.02
N TYR A 103 -33.37 11.25 14.62
CA TYR A 103 -34.77 10.89 14.83
C TYR A 103 -35.11 10.53 16.28
N TYR A 104 -34.16 9.95 17.01
CA TYR A 104 -34.31 9.64 18.43
C TYR A 104 -34.64 10.89 19.26
N GLN A 105 -34.07 12.05 18.90
CA GLN A 105 -34.32 13.33 19.57
C GLN A 105 -35.79 13.77 19.56
N TYR A 106 -36.60 13.29 18.61
CA TYR A 106 -38.03 13.62 18.55
C TYR A 106 -38.90 12.73 19.45
N THR A 107 -38.35 11.63 19.97
CA THR A 107 -39.09 10.66 20.79
C THR A 107 -39.24 11.16 22.23
N ASP A 108 -40.27 10.68 22.92
CA ASP A 108 -40.46 10.99 24.34
C ASP A 108 -39.36 10.37 25.21
N TYR A 109 -38.68 9.31 24.73
CA TYR A 109 -37.50 8.77 25.39
C TYR A 109 -36.38 9.80 25.50
N PHE A 110 -36.13 10.57 24.44
CA PHE A 110 -35.16 11.66 24.50
C PHE A 110 -35.67 12.83 25.34
N LYS A 111 -36.93 13.25 25.17
CA LYS A 111 -37.49 14.37 25.94
C LYS A 111 -37.46 14.12 27.45
N ASN A 112 -37.72 12.88 27.87
CA ASN A 112 -37.77 12.50 29.28
C ASN A 112 -36.38 12.20 29.86
N ASN A 113 -35.39 11.84 29.04
CA ASN A 113 -34.02 11.58 29.49
C ASN A 113 -32.97 12.02 28.45
N PRO A 114 -32.80 13.35 28.25
CA PRO A 114 -31.90 13.86 27.22
C PRO A 114 -30.43 13.68 27.58
N ILE A 115 -30.09 13.76 28.88
CA ILE A 115 -28.71 13.67 29.37
C ILE A 115 -28.09 12.32 29.02
N TRP A 116 -28.82 11.21 29.23
CA TRP A 116 -28.33 9.88 28.86
C TRP A 116 -27.97 9.79 27.38
N ALA A 117 -28.85 10.28 26.50
CA ALA A 117 -28.63 10.22 25.06
C ALA A 117 -27.47 11.14 24.62
N ILE A 118 -27.37 12.34 25.18
CA ILE A 118 -26.26 13.28 24.91
C ILE A 118 -24.92 12.66 25.31
N ASN A 119 -24.85 12.05 26.50
CA ASN A 119 -23.65 11.39 26.98
C ASN A 119 -23.27 10.23 26.06
N LYS A 120 -24.24 9.36 25.69
CA LYS A 120 -23.98 8.24 24.77
C LYS A 120 -23.50 8.69 23.40
N ILE A 121 -24.15 9.69 22.80
CA ILE A 121 -23.72 10.26 21.51
C ILE A 121 -22.30 10.82 21.61
N SER A 122 -21.98 11.49 22.73
CA SER A 122 -20.66 12.09 22.96
C SER A 122 -19.58 11.03 23.14
N GLU A 123 -19.81 10.00 23.96
CA GLU A 123 -18.91 8.85 24.15
C GLU A 123 -18.58 8.18 22.81
N GLN A 124 -19.61 7.89 22.01
CA GLN A 124 -19.45 7.25 20.70
C GLN A 124 -18.66 8.14 19.72
N LYS A 125 -18.88 9.46 19.75
CA LYS A 125 -18.15 10.41 18.89
C LYS A 125 -16.67 10.53 19.28
N VAL A 126 -16.36 10.56 20.57
CA VAL A 126 -14.97 10.57 21.06
C VAL A 126 -14.24 9.30 20.60
N LYS A 127 -14.84 8.13 20.83
CA LYS A 127 -14.28 6.85 20.42
C LYS A 127 -14.04 6.76 18.90
N TYR A 128 -14.92 7.36 18.10
CA TYR A 128 -14.73 7.45 16.65
C TYR A 128 -13.52 8.31 16.27
N LEU A 129 -13.40 9.49 16.88
CA LEU A 129 -12.27 10.37 16.63
C LEU A 129 -10.95 9.71 17.04
N GLU A 130 -10.91 9.04 18.19
CA GLU A 130 -9.75 8.28 18.66
C GLU A 130 -9.37 7.18 17.67
N ASN A 131 -10.32 6.35 17.23
CA ASN A 131 -10.07 5.31 16.23
C ASN A 131 -9.56 5.89 14.92
N SER A 132 -10.17 6.97 14.41
CA SER A 132 -9.74 7.60 13.16
C SER A 132 -8.34 8.20 13.25
N ILE A 133 -7.99 8.77 14.41
CA ILE A 133 -6.64 9.29 14.66
C ILE A 133 -5.64 8.14 14.69
N ASN A 134 -5.93 7.07 15.44
CA ASN A 134 -5.05 5.91 15.56
C ASN A 134 -4.78 5.26 14.19
N THR A 135 -5.81 5.04 13.37
CA THR A 135 -5.62 4.50 12.01
C THR A 135 -4.75 5.42 11.15
N LYS A 136 -4.90 6.74 11.24
CA LYS A 136 -4.04 7.68 10.49
C LYS A 136 -2.60 7.66 10.99
N LEU A 137 -2.38 7.51 12.30
CA LEU A 137 -1.05 7.38 12.87
C LEU A 137 -0.38 6.09 12.39
N GLU A 138 -1.09 4.96 12.41
CA GLU A 138 -0.62 3.68 11.87
C GLU A 138 -0.24 3.79 10.39
N ASP A 139 -1.06 4.46 9.58
CA ASP A 139 -0.76 4.70 8.16
C ASP A 139 0.51 5.55 7.96
N ILE A 140 0.71 6.56 8.81
CA ILE A 140 1.92 7.40 8.79
C ILE A 140 3.15 6.57 9.17
N ASP A 141 3.06 5.79 10.24
CA ASP A 141 4.15 4.92 10.71
C ASP A 141 4.51 3.89 9.64
N ASN A 142 3.53 3.26 9.00
CA ASN A 142 3.75 2.31 7.92
C ASN A 142 4.48 2.96 6.72
N LYS A 143 4.08 4.18 6.33
CA LYS A 143 4.77 4.93 5.27
C LYS A 143 6.20 5.30 5.66
N ASN A 144 6.42 5.70 6.91
CA ASN A 144 7.75 6.02 7.42
C ASN A 144 8.67 4.79 7.43
N ILE A 145 8.17 3.64 7.87
CA ILE A 145 8.90 2.36 7.85
C ILE A 145 9.27 2.00 6.41
N GLN A 146 8.32 2.11 5.47
CA GLN A 146 8.59 1.83 4.05
C GLN A 146 9.67 2.77 3.48
N PHE A 147 9.62 4.05 3.83
CA PHE A 147 10.62 5.03 3.42
C PHE A 147 12.01 4.71 3.98
N ILE A 148 12.12 4.38 5.27
CA ILE A 148 13.38 3.99 5.92
C ILE A 148 13.97 2.73 5.27
N ASN A 149 13.13 1.73 5.00
CA ASN A 149 13.57 0.50 4.33
C ASN A 149 14.15 0.77 2.94
N ASN A 150 13.54 1.67 2.17
CA ASN A 150 14.06 2.09 0.87
C ASN A 150 15.41 2.82 0.98
N ILE A 151 15.60 3.67 2.02
CA ILE A 151 16.89 4.31 2.29
C ILE A 151 17.95 3.27 2.63
N ASN A 152 17.65 2.35 3.55
CA ASN A 152 18.58 1.31 3.99
C ASN A 152 19.02 0.42 2.82
N GLN A 153 18.10 0.09 1.91
CA GLN A 153 18.44 -0.64 0.69
C GLN A 153 19.44 0.13 -0.18
N LYS A 154 19.20 1.43 -0.42
CA LYS A 154 20.13 2.27 -1.19
C LYS A 154 21.49 2.44 -0.52
N LEU A 155 21.52 2.56 0.81
CA LEU A 155 22.78 2.64 1.56
C LEU A 155 23.59 1.35 1.40
N LYS A 156 22.93 0.19 1.46
CA LYS A 156 23.58 -1.10 1.21
C LYS A 156 24.16 -1.20 -0.20
N GLU A 157 23.41 -0.79 -1.21
CA GLU A 157 23.89 -0.77 -2.60
C GLU A 157 25.10 0.16 -2.80
N LEU A 158 25.15 1.28 -2.07
CA LEU A 158 26.31 2.19 -2.09
C LEU A 158 27.52 1.58 -1.39
N ASP A 159 27.33 0.93 -0.25
CA ASP A 159 28.40 0.24 0.49
C ASP A 159 29.03 -0.87 -0.36
N ASP A 160 28.20 -1.69 -1.00
CA ASP A 160 28.66 -2.74 -1.94
C ASP A 160 29.50 -2.14 -3.09
N ARG A 161 29.11 -0.98 -3.62
CA ARG A 161 29.89 -0.28 -4.66
C ARG A 161 31.20 0.28 -4.15
N ILE A 162 31.24 0.84 -2.94
CA ILE A 162 32.47 1.32 -2.30
C ILE A 162 33.44 0.16 -2.12
N ASN A 163 32.98 -0.96 -1.57
CA ASN A 163 33.79 -2.17 -1.38
C ASN A 163 34.39 -2.67 -2.71
N ILE A 164 33.61 -2.65 -3.80
CA ILE A 164 34.10 -2.99 -5.13
C ILE A 164 35.22 -2.04 -5.59
N LEU A 165 35.02 -0.72 -5.44
CA LEU A 165 36.01 0.30 -5.84
C LEU A 165 37.31 0.21 -5.02
N GLU A 166 37.20 -0.03 -3.72
CA GLU A 166 38.36 -0.22 -2.85
C GLU A 166 39.17 -1.44 -3.27
N ASN A 167 38.52 -2.57 -3.58
CA ASN A 167 39.19 -3.76 -4.10
C ASN A 167 39.89 -3.49 -5.44
N TYR A 168 39.22 -2.83 -6.39
CA TYR A 168 39.85 -2.43 -7.68
C TYR A 168 41.07 -1.52 -7.48
N ASN A 169 41.03 -0.58 -6.54
CA ASN A 169 42.17 0.27 -6.24
C ASN A 169 43.34 -0.54 -5.66
N CYS A 170 43.08 -1.44 -4.70
CA CYS A 170 44.11 -2.31 -4.12
C CYS A 170 44.82 -3.19 -5.17
N GLU A 171 44.07 -3.74 -6.14
CA GLU A 171 44.65 -4.48 -7.27
C GLU A 171 45.51 -3.58 -8.17
N ARG A 172 45.05 -2.35 -8.47
CA ARG A 172 45.80 -1.40 -9.30
C ARG A 172 47.11 -0.95 -8.66
N TYR A 173 47.14 -0.75 -7.34
CA TYR A 173 48.35 -0.35 -6.61
C TYR A 173 49.33 -1.52 -6.38
N SER A 174 48.83 -2.76 -6.25
CA SER A 174 49.68 -3.94 -6.11
C SER A 174 50.28 -4.42 -7.44
N GLY A 175 49.61 -4.15 -8.57
CA GLY A 175 49.99 -4.66 -9.89
C GLY A 175 51.21 -4.05 -10.58
N ASN A 176 51.93 -3.06 -10.02
CA ASN A 176 53.07 -2.44 -10.71
C ASN A 176 54.08 -1.69 -9.81
N TRP A 177 54.44 -2.24 -8.65
CA TRP A 177 55.47 -1.60 -7.82
C TRP A 177 56.91 -1.90 -8.27
N ILE A 178 57.12 -2.98 -9.03
CA ILE A 178 58.45 -3.38 -9.53
C ILE A 178 58.52 -3.23 -11.05
N LYS A 179 59.18 -2.17 -11.52
CA LYS A 179 59.47 -1.96 -12.94
C LYS A 179 60.84 -2.57 -13.27
N PHE A 180 60.84 -3.81 -13.75
CA PHE A 180 62.08 -4.53 -14.13
C PHE A 180 62.73 -3.95 -15.39
N PHE A 181 61.92 -3.67 -16.41
CA PHE A 181 62.36 -3.09 -17.68
C PHE A 181 61.24 -2.25 -18.29
N GLY A 182 61.53 -1.04 -18.75
CA GLY A 182 60.53 -0.22 -19.46
C GLY A 182 60.90 1.25 -19.62
N ILE A 183 60.33 1.88 -20.64
CA ILE A 183 60.45 3.32 -20.89
C ILE A 183 59.09 3.95 -20.61
N TYR A 184 59.06 4.92 -19.70
CA TYR A 184 57.88 5.68 -19.32
C TYR A 184 58.17 7.17 -19.50
N ASN A 185 57.15 7.99 -19.68
CA ASN A 185 57.30 9.43 -19.80
C ASN A 185 56.20 10.17 -19.02
N ASN A 186 56.52 11.39 -18.60
CA ASN A 186 55.53 12.41 -18.27
C ASN A 186 55.82 13.66 -19.13
N SER A 187 55.10 14.76 -18.91
CA SER A 187 55.26 15.99 -19.68
C SER A 187 56.68 16.58 -19.65
N ASN A 188 57.48 16.24 -18.64
CA ASN A 188 58.77 16.89 -18.38
C ASN A 188 59.98 15.94 -18.43
N TYR A 189 59.77 14.63 -18.32
CA TYR A 189 60.82 13.63 -18.14
C TYR A 189 60.52 12.30 -18.85
N ILE A 190 61.57 11.64 -19.32
CA ILE A 190 61.59 10.23 -19.70
C ILE A 190 62.25 9.45 -18.57
N PHE A 191 61.61 8.36 -18.16
CA PHE A 191 62.11 7.41 -17.18
C PHE A 191 62.41 6.09 -17.87
N ILE A 192 63.67 5.65 -17.82
CA ILE A 192 64.07 4.35 -18.33
C ILE A 192 64.40 3.47 -17.12
N TYR A 193 63.69 2.37 -16.99
CA TYR A 193 63.95 1.33 -16.00
C TYR A 193 64.70 0.18 -16.68
N ILE A 194 65.88 -0.15 -16.18
CA ILE A 194 66.68 -1.31 -16.59
C ILE A 194 67.16 -2.01 -15.32
N PHE A 195 66.80 -3.28 -15.12
CA PHE A 195 67.14 -4.05 -13.91
C PHE A 195 66.86 -3.26 -12.62
N PHE A 196 65.65 -2.69 -12.50
CA PHE A 196 65.19 -1.87 -11.36
C PHE A 196 65.87 -0.50 -11.19
N ILE A 197 66.93 -0.18 -11.96
CA ILE A 197 67.61 1.11 -11.91
C ILE A 197 66.82 2.12 -12.76
N LYS A 198 66.46 3.25 -12.15
CA LYS A 198 65.71 4.34 -12.79
C LYS A 198 66.66 5.41 -13.33
N PHE A 199 66.77 5.52 -14.65
CA PHE A 199 67.38 6.65 -15.33
C PHE A 199 66.34 7.72 -15.62
N THR A 200 66.59 8.95 -15.22
CA THR A 200 65.68 10.09 -15.44
C THR A 200 66.32 11.08 -16.40
N ILE A 201 65.66 11.34 -17.52
CA ILE A 201 66.14 12.27 -18.55
C ILE A 201 65.11 13.39 -18.70
N LYS A 202 65.53 14.64 -18.52
CA LYS A 202 64.66 15.81 -18.73
C LYS A 202 64.39 15.98 -20.23
N ILE A 203 63.11 16.10 -20.59
CA ILE A 203 62.66 16.38 -21.95
C ILE A 203 63.00 17.84 -22.25
N ASN A 204 64.04 18.03 -23.05
CA ASN A 204 64.36 19.29 -23.70
C ASN A 204 64.87 18.97 -25.11
N GLU A 205 64.80 19.95 -26.02
CA GLU A 205 65.13 19.74 -27.43
C GLU A 205 66.53 19.16 -27.63
N LYS A 206 67.52 19.64 -26.88
CA LYS A 206 68.92 19.17 -26.91
C LYS A 206 69.04 17.69 -26.52
N ASN A 207 68.35 17.25 -25.47
CA ASN A 207 68.41 15.88 -24.97
C ASN A 207 67.60 14.92 -25.86
N ILE A 208 66.42 15.35 -26.33
CA ILE A 208 65.62 14.56 -27.27
C ILE A 208 66.38 14.36 -28.58
N ASN A 209 67.04 15.39 -29.10
CA ASN A 209 67.84 15.27 -30.30
C ASN A 209 69.03 14.32 -30.13
N LYS A 210 69.71 14.35 -28.97
CA LYS A 210 70.75 13.37 -28.62
C LYS A 210 70.22 11.95 -28.53
N LEU A 211 69.10 11.73 -27.84
CA LEU A 211 68.47 10.40 -27.71
C LEU A 211 68.00 9.85 -29.05
N ALA A 212 67.40 10.71 -29.89
CA ALA A 212 66.91 10.34 -31.20
C ALA A 212 68.04 9.81 -32.11
N TRP A 213 69.28 10.29 -31.95
CA TRP A 213 70.44 9.77 -32.70
C TRP A 213 70.81 8.33 -32.35
N TRP A 214 70.34 7.79 -31.24
CA TRP A 214 70.54 6.39 -30.86
C TRP A 214 69.53 5.46 -31.54
N ILE A 215 68.53 6.00 -32.25
CA ILE A 215 67.55 5.22 -33.02
C ILE A 215 68.12 5.01 -34.43
N PRO A 216 68.49 3.77 -34.81
CA PRO A 216 69.21 3.51 -36.07
C PRO A 216 68.34 3.71 -37.31
N VAL A 217 67.01 3.57 -37.17
CA VAL A 217 66.05 3.71 -38.28
C VAL A 217 65.58 5.17 -38.39
N ARG A 218 65.93 5.85 -39.49
CA ARG A 218 65.58 7.27 -39.72
C ARG A 218 64.07 7.55 -39.57
N LYS A 219 63.20 6.73 -40.15
CA LYS A 219 61.74 6.89 -40.04
C LYS A 219 61.25 6.83 -38.59
N TRP A 220 61.87 5.99 -37.76
CA TRP A 220 61.50 5.85 -36.34
C TRP A 220 62.06 6.99 -35.51
N ARG A 221 63.28 7.43 -35.81
CA ARG A 221 63.88 8.61 -35.21
C ARG A 221 63.03 9.86 -35.44
N ASP A 222 62.60 10.07 -36.67
CA ASP A 222 61.85 11.27 -37.04
C ASP A 222 60.44 11.24 -36.41
N ASN A 223 59.79 10.07 -36.38
CA ASN A 223 58.52 9.87 -35.67
C ASN A 223 58.66 10.06 -34.14
N PHE A 224 59.76 9.56 -33.55
CA PHE A 224 60.07 9.76 -32.13
C PHE A 224 60.26 11.25 -31.80
N ARG A 225 61.03 11.99 -32.61
CA ARG A 225 61.21 13.43 -32.44
C ARG A 225 59.87 14.17 -32.51
N SER A 226 59.04 13.83 -33.50
CA SER A 226 57.74 14.47 -33.68
C SER A 226 56.83 14.29 -32.48
N LYS A 227 56.74 13.06 -31.97
CA LYS A 227 55.94 12.73 -30.78
C LYS A 227 56.44 13.39 -29.49
N MET A 228 57.75 13.60 -29.35
CA MET A 228 58.34 14.08 -28.09
C MET A 228 58.54 15.60 -28.06
N LEU A 229 58.59 16.26 -29.22
CA LEU A 229 58.77 17.71 -29.34
C LEU A 229 57.51 18.45 -29.81
N ASN A 230 56.43 17.73 -30.19
CA ASN A 230 55.24 18.31 -30.83
C ASN A 230 55.58 19.16 -32.07
N ILE A 231 56.47 18.64 -32.93
CA ILE A 231 56.88 19.23 -34.22
C ILE A 231 56.56 18.22 -35.32
#